data_AF-A0A1G0BF83-F1
#
_entry.id   AF-A0A1G0BF83-F1
#
_cell.length_a   1.000
_cell.length_b   1.000
_cell.length_c   1.000
_cell.angle_alpha   90.00
_cell.angle_beta   90.00
_cell.angle_gamma   90.00
#
_symmetry.space_group_name_H-M   'P 1'
#
loop_
_entity.id
_entity.type
_entity.pdbx_description
1 polymer ?
#
loop_
_entity_poly.entity_id
_entity_poly.type
_entity_poly.pdbx_seq_one_letter_code
_entity_poly.pdbx_strand_id
1 'polypeptide(L)'
;DGVLGINFQYLQKSKDILSPICIDKNTKIFLELSNGKQVKLVNATEIETCNDLQYDEKNKNNVRVLTGFFYFTPENFQDLKSEKVYLIKLTANTGDVNFVIKPTLNSEIYKTKSTPDTYFIENLKCLGV
;
A
#
# COMPACT_ATOMS: atom_id res chain seq x y z
N ASP A 1 17.05 14.97 11.00
CA ASP A 1 17.01 13.71 10.22
C ASP A 1 15.57 13.27 10.04
N GLY A 2 15.05 13.35 8.82
CA GLY A 2 13.67 12.97 8.50
C GLY A 2 13.60 11.53 8.01
N VAL A 3 12.66 10.73 8.53
CA VAL A 3 12.38 9.38 8.03
C VAL A 3 11.25 9.47 7.02
N LEU A 4 11.48 8.99 5.80
CA LEU A 4 10.42 8.94 4.79
C LEU A 4 9.42 7.84 5.15
N GLY A 5 8.14 8.18 5.10
CA GLY A 5 7.06 7.22 5.29
C GLY A 5 5.91 7.49 4.34
N ILE A 6 5.06 6.47 4.18
CA ILE A 6 3.83 6.54 3.41
C ILE A 6 2.63 6.38 4.34
N ASN A 7 1.56 7.11 4.01
CA ASN A 7 0.24 6.79 4.53
C ASN A 7 -0.37 5.70 3.65
N PHE A 8 -0.60 4.54 4.25
CA PHE A 8 -1.24 3.40 3.61
C PHE A 8 -2.72 3.40 3.96
N GLN A 9 -3.57 3.30 2.93
CA GLN A 9 -4.99 3.05 3.10
C GLN A 9 -5.42 1.87 2.24
N TYR A 10 -6.13 0.93 2.86
CA TYR A 10 -6.71 -0.21 2.17
C TYR A 10 -8.22 -0.22 2.36
N LEU A 11 -8.94 -0.21 1.24
CA LEU A 11 -10.38 -0.19 1.18
C LEU A 11 -10.90 -1.52 0.65
N GLN A 12 -11.84 -2.13 1.37
CA GLN A 12 -12.58 -3.31 0.92
C GLN A 12 -14.06 -2.99 0.89
N LYS A 13 -14.73 -3.39 -0.19
CA LYS A 13 -16.19 -3.26 -0.36
C LYS A 13 -16.73 -4.56 -0.91
N SER A 14 -17.70 -5.17 -0.23
CA SER A 14 -18.35 -6.40 -0.66
C SER A 14 -19.81 -6.48 -0.20
N LYS A 15 -20.62 -7.30 -0.87
CA LYS A 15 -21.95 -7.68 -0.35
C LYS A 15 -21.84 -8.77 0.73
N ASP A 16 -20.74 -9.52 0.73
CA ASP A 16 -20.47 -10.58 1.70
C ASP A 16 -19.79 -10.02 2.95
N ILE A 17 -19.80 -10.79 4.03
CA ILE A 17 -19.07 -10.45 5.25
C ILE A 17 -17.57 -10.61 4.97
N LEU A 18 -16.83 -9.51 5.12
CA LEU A 18 -15.39 -9.48 4.96
C LEU A 18 -14.71 -9.77 6.30
N SER A 19 -13.71 -10.67 6.29
CA SER A 19 -12.83 -10.89 7.45
C SER A 19 -12.04 -9.62 7.75
N PRO A 20 -11.83 -9.29 9.04
CA PRO A 20 -11.00 -8.16 9.41
C PRO A 20 -9.54 -8.41 9.04
N ILE A 21 -8.84 -7.34 8.68
CA ILE A 21 -7.38 -7.31 8.55
C ILE A 21 -6.87 -6.32 9.58
N CYS A 22 -5.83 -6.74 10.31
CA CYS A 22 -5.19 -5.93 11.33
C CYS A 22 -3.74 -5.66 10.94
N ILE A 23 -3.28 -4.45 11.23
CA ILE A 23 -1.87 -4.08 11.18
C ILE A 23 -1.33 -3.91 12.60
N ASP A 24 -0.15 -4.44 12.86
CA ASP A 24 0.58 -4.34 14.12
C ASP A 24 2.05 -3.98 13.84
N LYS A 25 2.89 -3.95 14.86
CA LYS A 25 4.34 -3.70 14.69
C LYS A 25 5.07 -4.70 13.80
N ASN A 26 4.53 -5.92 13.64
CA ASN A 26 5.15 -6.98 12.85
C ASN A 26 4.72 -6.91 11.37
N THR A 27 3.70 -6.12 11.08
CA THR A 27 3.17 -5.92 9.75
C THR A 27 4.16 -5.19 8.87
N LYS A 28 4.41 -5.76 7.69
CA LYS A 28 5.39 -5.25 6.72
C LYS A 28 4.73 -5.07 5.36
N ILE A 29 5.19 -4.05 4.64
CA ILE A 29 4.89 -3.90 3.21
C ILE A 29 6.16 -4.16 2.43
N PHE A 30 6.06 -4.99 1.39
CA PHE A 30 7.13 -5.23 0.42
C PHE A 30 6.70 -4.67 -0.93
N LEU A 31 7.54 -3.83 -1.51
CA LEU A 31 7.41 -3.36 -2.88
C LEU A 31 8.36 -4.22 -3.73
N GLU A 32 7.81 -5.05 -4.61
CA GLU A 32 8.62 -5.85 -5.54
C GLU A 32 8.92 -5.02 -6.78
N LEU A 33 10.22 -4.93 -7.10
CA LEU A 33 10.77 -4.08 -8.15
C LEU A 33 11.02 -4.85 -9.44
N SER A 34 10.96 -4.17 -10.59
CA SER A 34 11.22 -4.74 -11.92
C SER A 34 12.55 -5.47 -12.06
N ASN A 35 13.56 -5.12 -11.27
CA ASN A 35 14.87 -5.77 -11.25
C ASN A 35 14.93 -7.02 -10.35
N GLY A 36 13.81 -7.46 -9.80
CA GLY A 36 13.71 -8.63 -8.92
C GLY A 36 14.07 -8.38 -7.45
N LYS A 37 14.49 -7.15 -7.09
CA LYS A 37 14.71 -6.77 -5.69
C LYS A 37 13.41 -6.38 -5.00
N GLN A 38 13.47 -6.21 -3.68
CA GLN A 38 12.35 -5.73 -2.87
C GLN A 38 12.76 -4.54 -2.00
N VAL A 39 11.83 -3.61 -1.81
CA VAL A 39 11.92 -2.55 -0.78
C VAL A 39 10.95 -2.86 0.34
N LYS A 40 11.48 -2.89 1.56
CA LYS A 40 10.70 -3.19 2.77
C LYS A 40 10.31 -1.91 3.49
N LEU A 41 9.04 -1.86 3.89
CA LEU A 41 8.51 -0.86 4.80
C LEU A 41 8.01 -1.53 6.08
N VAL A 42 8.16 -0.83 7.20
CA VAL A 42 7.76 -1.28 8.54
C VAL A 42 6.70 -0.37 9.13
N ASN A 43 5.75 -0.93 9.86
CA ASN A 43 4.71 -0.16 10.51
C ASN A 43 5.32 0.85 11.51
N ALA A 44 4.84 2.09 11.48
CA ALA A 44 5.29 3.17 12.33
C ALA A 44 4.69 3.13 13.74
N THR A 45 3.60 2.38 13.94
CA THR A 45 2.92 2.24 15.22
C THR A 45 3.08 0.84 15.80
N GLU A 46 3.21 0.77 17.13
CA GLU A 46 3.16 -0.50 17.86
C GLU A 46 1.73 -0.97 18.14
N ILE A 47 0.77 -0.04 18.15
CA ILE A 47 -0.62 -0.32 18.45
C ILE A 47 -1.25 -1.07 17.29
N GLU A 48 -1.85 -2.21 17.59
CA GLU A 48 -2.64 -2.96 16.61
C GLU A 48 -3.87 -2.15 16.19
N THR A 49 -4.04 -1.99 14.88
CA THR A 49 -5.20 -1.34 14.27
C THR A 49 -5.87 -2.31 13.32
N CYS A 50 -7.14 -2.61 13.56
CA CYS A 50 -7.95 -3.43 12.67
C CYS A 50 -8.93 -2.56 11.89
N ASN A 51 -9.35 -3.03 10.71
CA ASN A 51 -10.34 -2.33 9.93
C ASN A 51 -11.76 -2.53 10.47
N ASP A 52 -12.44 -1.44 10.78
CA ASP A 52 -13.83 -1.50 11.24
C ASP A 52 -14.81 -1.69 10.08
N LEU A 53 -15.88 -2.44 10.35
CA LEU A 53 -16.98 -2.64 9.41
C LEU A 53 -17.91 -1.44 9.45
N GLN A 54 -18.12 -0.81 8.29
CA GLN A 54 -19.13 0.20 8.05
C GLN A 54 -20.13 -0.34 7.04
N TYR A 55 -21.41 -0.38 7.40
CA TYR A 55 -22.46 -0.86 6.52
C TYR A 55 -23.07 0.30 5.71
N ASP A 56 -23.02 0.17 4.38
CA ASP A 56 -23.66 1.08 3.42
C ASP A 56 -25.08 0.56 3.15
N GLU A 57 -26.07 1.11 3.86
CA GLU A 57 -27.47 0.69 3.75
C GLU A 57 -28.04 0.86 2.34
N LYS A 58 -27.66 1.93 1.63
CA LYS A 58 -28.21 2.27 0.31
C LYS A 58 -27.82 1.23 -0.73
N ASN A 59 -26.55 0.86 -0.75
CA ASN A 59 -26.03 -0.09 -1.74
C ASN A 59 -25.92 -1.52 -1.19
N LYS A 60 -26.30 -1.74 0.08
CA LYS A 60 -26.22 -3.01 0.82
C LYS A 60 -24.82 -3.60 0.78
N ASN A 61 -23.80 -2.80 1.08
CA ASN A 61 -22.40 -3.24 1.08
C ASN A 61 -21.77 -3.13 2.46
N ASN A 62 -20.93 -4.11 2.77
CA ASN A 62 -19.95 -4.07 3.84
C ASN A 62 -18.71 -3.33 3.33
N VAL A 63 -18.36 -2.23 3.99
CA VAL A 63 -17.16 -1.45 3.72
C VAL A 63 -16.21 -1.60 4.90
N ARG A 64 -14.94 -1.91 4.63
CA ARG A 64 -13.88 -1.87 5.64
C ARG A 64 -12.77 -0.95 5.16
N VAL A 65 -12.30 -0.10 6.06
CA VAL A 65 -11.17 0.81 5.81
C VAL A 65 -10.06 0.50 6.80
N LEU A 66 -8.88 0.19 6.30
CA LEU A 66 -7.66 0.05 7.09
C LEU A 66 -6.76 1.23 6.76
N THR A 67 -6.17 1.86 7.77
CA THR A 67 -5.18 2.93 7.58
C THR A 67 -3.98 2.64 8.46
N GLY A 68 -2.79 2.89 7.94
CA GLY A 68 -1.53 2.71 8.64
C GLY A 68 -0.47 3.67 8.12
N PHE A 69 0.57 3.88 8.91
CA PHE A 69 1.72 4.66 8.50
C PHE A 69 2.95 3.75 8.48
N PHE A 70 3.72 3.80 7.40
CA PHE A 70 4.83 2.87 7.19
C PHE A 70 6.09 3.62 6.81
N TYR A 71 7.19 3.31 7.49
CA TYR A 71 8.50 3.86 7.19
C TYR A 71 9.27 2.98 6.21
N PHE A 72 9.99 3.61 5.28
CA PHE A 72 10.94 2.90 4.44
C PHE A 72 12.14 2.43 5.27
N THR A 73 12.55 1.19 5.05
CA THR A 73 13.88 0.75 5.52
C THR A 73 14.96 1.20 4.53
N PRO A 74 16.21 1.41 4.97
CA PRO A 74 17.28 1.86 4.08
C PRO A 74 17.61 0.88 2.94
N GLU A 75 17.31 -0.39 3.14
CA GLU A 75 17.60 -1.48 2.20
C GLU A 75 16.86 -1.28 0.87
N ASN A 76 17.62 -1.22 -0.23
CA ASN A 76 17.14 -1.03 -1.61
C ASN A 76 16.28 0.22 -1.84
N PHE A 77 16.17 1.15 -0.88
CA PHE A 77 15.34 2.34 -1.01
C PHE A 77 15.70 3.18 -2.25
N GLN A 78 17.00 3.29 -2.56
CA GLN A 78 17.47 4.05 -3.72
C GLN A 78 17.00 3.47 -5.06
N ASP A 79 16.73 2.16 -5.12
CA ASP A 79 16.27 1.52 -6.35
C ASP A 79 14.88 2.05 -6.77
N LEU A 80 14.07 2.59 -5.86
CA LEU A 80 12.78 3.23 -6.19
C LEU A 80 12.91 4.47 -7.09
N LYS A 81 14.11 5.03 -7.22
CA LYS A 81 14.38 6.17 -8.10
C LYS A 81 14.52 5.76 -9.56
N SER A 82 14.79 4.49 -9.85
CA SER A 82 14.98 3.98 -11.22
C SER A 82 14.09 2.79 -11.58
N GLU A 83 13.60 2.05 -10.59
CA GLU A 83 12.88 0.80 -10.78
C GLU A 83 11.37 0.94 -10.61
N LYS A 84 10.65 0.19 -11.44
CA LYS A 84 9.19 0.13 -11.39
C LYS A 84 8.73 -0.79 -10.28
N VAL A 85 7.62 -0.46 -9.63
CA VAL A 85 6.96 -1.34 -8.66
C VAL A 85 5.85 -2.11 -9.36
N TYR A 86 5.91 -3.44 -9.35
CA TYR A 86 4.91 -4.29 -10.01
C TYR A 86 4.03 -5.08 -9.04
N LEU A 87 4.50 -5.31 -7.80
CA LEU A 87 3.71 -5.92 -6.74
C LEU A 87 3.88 -5.15 -5.44
N ILE A 88 2.77 -4.94 -4.74
CA ILE A 88 2.77 -4.52 -3.34
C ILE A 88 2.23 -5.69 -2.53
N LYS A 89 3.04 -6.20 -1.60
CA LYS A 89 2.67 -7.27 -0.69
C LYS A 89 2.59 -6.75 0.73
N LEU A 90 1.41 -6.85 1.35
CA LEU A 90 1.19 -6.62 2.77
C LEU A 90 1.25 -7.96 3.49
N THR A 91 2.17 -8.10 4.45
CA THR A 91 2.26 -9.28 5.31
C THR A 91 1.85 -8.91 6.71
N ALA A 92 0.74 -9.47 7.17
CA ALA A 92 0.17 -9.28 8.51
C ALA A 92 -0.12 -10.63 9.17
N ASN A 93 -0.32 -10.65 10.49
CA ASN A 93 -0.62 -11.89 11.23
C ASN A 93 -1.93 -12.55 10.77
N THR A 94 -2.88 -11.75 10.27
CA THR A 94 -4.17 -12.22 9.75
C THR A 94 -4.08 -12.77 8.31
N GLY A 95 -2.92 -12.64 7.65
CA GLY A 95 -2.69 -13.13 6.29
C GLY A 95 -1.97 -12.13 5.39
N ASP A 96 -1.51 -12.64 4.25
CA ASP A 96 -0.87 -11.85 3.19
C ASP A 96 -1.91 -11.29 2.22
N VAL A 97 -1.73 -10.03 1.79
CA VAL A 97 -2.52 -9.40 0.73
C VAL A 97 -1.57 -8.90 -0.36
N ASN A 98 -1.86 -9.27 -1.60
CA ASN A 98 -1.03 -8.93 -2.77
C ASN A 98 -1.80 -8.00 -3.72
N PHE A 99 -1.15 -6.92 -4.14
CA PHE A 99 -1.67 -5.97 -5.12
C PHE A 99 -0.76 -5.93 -6.34
N VAL A 100 -1.25 -6.48 -7.47
CA VAL A 100 -0.54 -6.40 -8.75
C VAL A 100 -0.77 -5.02 -9.34
N ILE A 101 0.33 -4.28 -9.53
CA ILE A 101 0.31 -2.93 -10.07
C ILE A 101 0.34 -2.99 -11.60
N LYS A 102 -0.63 -2.31 -12.22
CA LYS A 102 -0.71 -2.22 -13.68
C LYS A 102 0.17 -1.07 -14.17
N PRO A 103 0.86 -1.20 -15.33
CA PRO A 103 1.64 -0.11 -15.89
C PRO A 103 0.84 1.15 -16.24
N THR A 104 -0.47 1.00 -16.42
CA THR A 104 -1.36 2.10 -16.77
C THR A 104 -2.71 1.87 -16.13
N LEU A 105 -3.27 2.93 -15.56
CA LEU A 105 -4.64 2.97 -15.09
C LEU A 105 -5.36 4.14 -15.75
N ASN A 106 -6.48 3.84 -16.42
CA ASN A 106 -7.34 4.84 -17.03
C ASN A 106 -8.57 5.00 -16.14
N SER A 107 -8.74 6.18 -15.56
CA SER A 107 -9.94 6.49 -14.79
C SER A 107 -11.07 6.89 -15.73
N GLU A 108 -12.16 6.13 -15.76
CA GLU A 108 -13.35 6.47 -16.54
C GLU A 108 -14.06 7.72 -16.00
N ILE A 109 -14.06 7.87 -14.67
CA ILE A 109 -14.72 8.97 -13.95
C ILE A 109 -13.95 10.27 -14.14
N TYR A 110 -12.64 10.23 -13.89
CA TYR A 110 -11.79 11.42 -13.95
C TYR A 110 -11.21 11.67 -15.34
N LYS A 111 -11.35 10.72 -16.27
CA LYS A 111 -10.77 10.76 -17.63
C LYS A 111 -9.26 10.98 -17.63
N THR A 112 -8.58 10.58 -16.56
CA THR A 112 -7.14 10.71 -16.39
C THR A 112 -6.44 9.37 -16.58
N LYS A 113 -5.28 9.41 -17.22
CA LYS A 113 -4.35 8.30 -17.34
C LYS A 113 -3.26 8.45 -16.27
N SER A 114 -2.98 7.40 -15.50
CA SER A 114 -1.88 7.34 -14.54
C SER A 114 -0.98 6.14 -14.77
N THR A 115 0.25 6.23 -14.27
CA THR A 115 1.32 5.24 -14.37
C THR A 115 1.78 4.83 -12.96
N PRO A 116 0.97 4.01 -12.26
CA PRO A 116 1.25 3.72 -10.85
C PRO A 116 2.51 2.87 -10.65
N ASP A 117 2.98 2.13 -11.67
CA ASP A 117 4.23 1.36 -11.63
C ASP A 117 5.48 2.27 -11.58
N THR A 118 5.40 3.49 -12.12
CA THR A 118 6.48 4.50 -12.09
C THR A 118 6.26 5.59 -11.04
N TYR A 119 5.25 5.45 -10.17
CA TYR A 119 4.90 6.48 -9.18
C TYR A 119 6.10 6.96 -8.36
N PHE A 120 6.90 6.03 -7.83
CA PHE A 120 8.05 6.38 -7.00
C PHE A 120 9.18 7.04 -7.81
N ILE A 121 9.46 6.58 -9.04
CA ILE A 121 10.43 7.20 -9.94
C ILE A 121 10.08 8.66 -10.21
N GLU A 122 8.79 8.95 -10.38
CA GLU A 122 8.30 10.29 -10.71
C GLU A 122 8.29 11.23 -9.50
N ASN A 123 7.97 10.72 -8.31
CA ASN A 123 7.72 11.53 -7.11
C ASN A 123 8.90 11.57 -6.11
N LEU A 124 9.84 10.62 -6.15
CA LEU A 124 11.01 10.61 -5.26
C LEU A 124 12.19 11.46 -5.78
N LYS A 125 12.06 12.10 -6.96
CA LYS A 125 13.13 12.92 -7.57
C LYS A 125 13.66 14.02 -6.66
N CYS A 126 12.83 14.51 -5.74
CA CYS A 126 13.15 15.64 -4.86
C CYS A 126 13.69 15.22 -3.48
N LEU A 127 13.80 13.91 -3.19
CA LEU A 127 14.29 13.42 -1.91
C LEU A 127 15.76 13.06 -2.07
N GLY A 128 16.61 14.08 -1.89
CA GLY A 128 18.05 13.94 -1.76
C GLY A 128 18.37 13.15 -0.50
N VAL A 129 18.72 11.88 -0.69
CA VAL A 129 19.41 11.06 0.31
C VAL A 129 20.75 10.72 -0.30
#